data_AF-A0AAV4HXA7-F1
#
_entry.id   AF-A0AAV4HXA7-F1
#
_cell.length_a   1.000
_cell.length_b   1.000
_cell.length_c   1.000
_cell.angle_alpha   90.00
_cell.angle_beta   90.00
_cell.angle_gamma   90.00
#
_symmetry.space_group_name_H-M   'P 1'
#
loop_
_entity.id
_entity.type
_entity.pdbx_description
1 polymer ?
#
loop_
_entity_poly.entity_id
_entity_poly.type
_entity_poly.pdbx_seq_one_letter_code
_entity_poly.pdbx_strand_id
1 'polypeptide(L)'
;MILGNRRIKQKDIAKELEISKERVQHIITDILSYRKVTASPDLAPSDFYLFPKLKEHLRGNHFESDEDVEAAVRFWFGQKYVDFFTDGMRQLFFQVLESNIRDVRHEMRPLYTSNPLSRMRHTPVLVVVLLVVLVVVVVVVVVVVVVVVIVVEVVVVVVVVVVVLVVVVVLVVVVVIVVVVLVVVVVVVVVVVVVVVVVVVVVVVVVVVVESVAEVEKVVR
;
A
#
# COMPACT_ATOMS: atom_id res chain seq x y z
N MET A 1 30.79 -26.54 -10.56
CA MET A 1 30.05 -27.50 -9.71
C MET A 1 29.60 -26.91 -8.36
N ILE A 2 30.41 -26.09 -7.66
CA ILE A 2 30.02 -25.53 -6.34
C ILE A 2 28.95 -24.43 -6.43
N LEU A 3 28.94 -23.63 -7.51
CA LEU A 3 27.95 -22.56 -7.74
C LEU A 3 26.54 -23.07 -8.04
N GLY A 4 26.40 -24.33 -8.49
CA GLY A 4 25.11 -24.93 -8.88
C GLY A 4 24.39 -25.66 -7.75
N ASN A 5 25.04 -25.96 -6.63
CA ASN A 5 24.45 -26.75 -5.56
C ASN A 5 24.92 -26.27 -4.16
N ARG A 6 24.13 -25.37 -3.56
CA ARG A 6 24.43 -24.71 -2.27
C ARG A 6 24.42 -25.62 -1.03
N ARG A 7 24.09 -26.91 -1.18
CA ARG A 7 23.99 -27.88 -0.06
C ARG A 7 25.14 -28.90 -0.01
N ILE A 8 26.20 -28.69 -0.78
CA ILE A 8 27.37 -29.58 -0.77
C ILE A 8 28.12 -29.43 0.57
N LYS A 9 28.38 -30.54 1.25
CA LYS A 9 29.11 -30.55 2.53
C LYS A 9 30.61 -30.52 2.28
N GLN A 10 31.37 -29.83 3.14
CA GLN A 10 32.83 -29.72 3.03
C GLN A 10 33.55 -31.08 2.96
N LYS A 11 32.99 -32.12 3.59
CA LYS A 11 33.53 -33.49 3.54
C LYS A 11 33.49 -34.12 2.15
N ASP A 12 32.47 -33.78 1.36
CA ASP A 12 32.29 -34.36 0.03
C ASP A 12 33.23 -33.64 -0.96
N ILE A 13 33.45 -32.34 -0.76
CA ILE A 13 34.47 -31.55 -1.48
C ILE A 13 35.88 -32.03 -1.17
N ALA A 14 36.18 -32.28 0.10
CA ALA A 14 37.47 -32.81 0.54
C ALA A 14 37.79 -34.17 -0.10
N LYS A 15 36.76 -35.03 -0.23
CA LYS A 15 36.88 -36.35 -0.83
C LYS A 15 37.06 -36.28 -2.35
N GLU A 16 36.32 -35.40 -3.03
CA GLU A 16 36.37 -35.24 -4.49
C GLU A 16 37.70 -34.60 -4.96
N LEU A 17 38.22 -33.64 -4.19
CA LEU A 17 39.45 -32.92 -4.54
C LEU A 17 40.71 -33.51 -3.87
N GLU A 18 40.58 -34.63 -3.16
CA GLU A 18 41.66 -35.30 -2.39
C GLU A 18 42.46 -34.37 -1.44
N ILE A 19 41.84 -33.30 -0.96
CA ILE A 19 42.46 -32.33 -0.06
C ILE A 19 41.89 -32.45 1.36
N SER A 20 42.71 -32.12 2.36
CA SER A 20 42.26 -32.16 3.75
C SER A 20 41.12 -31.17 4.01
N LYS A 21 40.24 -31.52 4.95
CA LYS A 21 39.10 -30.67 5.31
C LYS A 21 39.53 -29.28 5.77
N GLU A 22 40.67 -29.15 6.47
CA GLU A 22 41.17 -27.83 6.88
C GLU A 22 41.55 -26.96 5.67
N ARG A 23 42.17 -27.56 4.64
CA ARG A 23 42.51 -26.83 3.40
C ARG A 23 41.27 -26.40 2.63
N VAL A 24 40.24 -27.25 2.56
CA VAL A 24 38.95 -26.87 1.97
C VAL A 24 38.35 -25.66 2.70
N GLN A 25 38.36 -25.67 4.03
CA GLN A 25 37.86 -24.57 4.84
C GLN A 25 38.65 -23.28 4.55
N HIS A 26 39.98 -23.36 4.58
CA HIS A 26 40.86 -22.21 4.32
C HIS A 26 40.64 -21.61 2.92
N ILE A 27 40.53 -22.43 1.87
CA ILE A 27 40.32 -21.93 0.50
C ILE A 27 38.96 -21.23 0.37
N ILE A 28 37.93 -21.80 0.98
CA ILE A 28 36.57 -21.23 0.93
C ILE A 28 36.50 -19.90 1.68
N THR A 29 37.10 -19.81 2.86
CA THR A 29 37.01 -18.61 3.70
C THR A 29 37.99 -17.52 3.26
N ASP A 30 39.21 -17.90 2.89
CA ASP A 30 40.33 -16.98 2.72
C ASP A 30 40.54 -16.58 1.24
N ILE A 31 40.45 -17.53 0.32
CA ILE A 31 40.68 -17.26 -1.12
C ILE A 31 39.40 -16.83 -1.82
N LEU A 32 38.29 -17.54 -1.59
CA LEU A 32 37.01 -17.21 -2.20
C LEU A 32 36.22 -16.15 -1.40
N SER A 33 36.73 -15.74 -0.22
CA SER A 33 36.10 -14.74 0.66
C SER A 33 34.63 -15.05 0.99
N TYR A 34 34.21 -16.32 0.92
CA TYR A 34 32.90 -16.72 1.41
C TYR A 34 32.96 -16.78 2.94
N ARG A 35 32.76 -15.62 3.58
CA ARG A 35 32.80 -15.43 5.05
C ARG A 35 31.80 -16.32 5.80
N LYS A 36 30.83 -16.93 5.10
CA LYS A 36 29.88 -17.88 5.68
C LYS A 36 29.32 -18.81 4.61
N VAL A 37 29.94 -19.97 4.38
CA VAL A 37 29.27 -21.11 3.70
C VAL A 37 28.43 -21.88 4.72
N THR A 38 27.56 -21.15 5.39
CA THR A 38 26.49 -21.71 6.20
C THR A 38 25.29 -20.87 5.84
N ALA A 39 24.49 -21.37 4.89
CA ALA A 39 23.07 -21.12 4.96
C ALA A 39 22.62 -21.81 6.27
N SER A 40 22.79 -21.11 7.40
CA SER A 40 22.10 -21.49 8.63
C SER A 40 20.61 -21.46 8.28
N PRO A 41 19.86 -22.54 8.54
CA PRO A 41 18.41 -22.55 8.41
C PRO A 41 17.74 -21.36 9.13
N ASP A 42 18.42 -20.83 10.15
CA ASP A 42 17.97 -19.74 11.02
C ASP A 42 17.92 -18.35 10.37
N LEU A 43 18.33 -18.19 9.11
CA LEU A 43 18.37 -16.88 8.43
C LEU A 43 17.16 -16.65 7.50
N ALA A 44 16.26 -17.63 7.35
CA ALA A 44 15.05 -17.45 6.58
C ALA A 44 13.89 -16.98 7.50
N PRO A 45 13.16 -15.90 7.14
CA PRO A 45 11.96 -15.44 7.86
C PRO A 45 10.95 -16.55 8.11
N SER A 46 10.84 -17.42 7.10
CA SER A 46 9.93 -18.55 7.09
C SER A 46 10.26 -19.53 8.23
N ASP A 47 11.53 -19.81 8.44
CA ASP A 47 11.98 -20.93 9.29
C ASP A 47 11.97 -20.58 10.77
N PHE A 48 12.20 -19.30 11.13
CA PHE A 48 12.21 -18.85 12.53
C PHE A 48 10.89 -18.26 13.02
N TYR A 49 10.10 -17.61 12.17
CA TYR A 49 8.89 -16.90 12.59
C TYR A 49 7.61 -17.56 12.07
N LEU A 50 7.55 -17.84 10.77
CA LEU A 50 6.33 -18.32 10.12
C LEU A 50 6.02 -19.77 10.46
N PHE A 51 6.97 -20.68 10.25
CA PHE A 51 6.76 -22.13 10.43
C PHE A 51 6.57 -22.54 11.89
N PRO A 52 7.24 -21.94 12.89
CA PRO A 52 6.95 -22.26 14.29
C PRO A 52 5.53 -21.87 14.70
N LYS A 53 5.03 -20.73 14.23
CA LYS A 53 3.67 -20.25 14.50
C LYS A 53 2.59 -21.02 13.73
N LEU A 54 2.89 -21.39 12.50
CA LEU A 54 2.02 -22.29 11.73
C LEU A 54 1.97 -23.68 12.39
N LYS A 55 3.12 -24.21 12.78
CA LYS A 55 3.22 -25.51 13.48
C LYS A 55 2.51 -25.47 14.83
N GLU A 56 2.59 -24.38 15.58
CA GLU A 56 1.83 -24.19 16.83
C GLU A 56 0.31 -24.27 16.58
N HIS A 57 -0.18 -23.68 15.50
CA HIS A 57 -1.61 -23.73 15.14
C HIS A 57 -2.07 -25.11 14.63
N LEU A 58 -1.20 -25.82 13.91
CA LEU A 58 -1.50 -27.16 13.41
C LEU A 58 -1.29 -28.25 14.49
N ARG A 59 -0.52 -27.95 15.53
CA ARG A 59 -0.21 -28.89 16.61
C ARG A 59 -1.45 -29.14 17.47
N GLY A 60 -1.81 -30.41 17.59
CA GLY A 60 -2.96 -30.85 18.41
C GLY A 60 -4.22 -31.13 17.59
N ASN A 61 -4.24 -30.82 16.30
CA ASN A 61 -5.32 -31.18 15.39
C ASN A 61 -4.95 -32.45 14.62
N HIS A 62 -5.88 -33.39 14.51
CA HIS A 62 -5.75 -34.58 13.67
C HIS A 62 -6.53 -34.34 12.39
N PHE A 63 -5.85 -34.40 11.25
CA PHE A 63 -6.44 -34.22 9.92
C PHE A 63 -6.51 -35.59 9.24
N GLU A 64 -7.63 -35.91 8.60
CA GLU A 64 -7.86 -37.21 7.96
C GLU A 64 -7.34 -37.25 6.51
N SER A 65 -7.17 -36.09 5.88
CA SER A 65 -6.71 -35.94 4.50
C SER A 65 -5.76 -34.76 4.31
N ASP A 66 -4.98 -34.78 3.23
CA ASP A 66 -4.09 -33.67 2.86
C ASP A 66 -4.90 -32.41 2.48
N GLU A 67 -6.11 -32.59 1.95
CA GLU A 67 -7.06 -31.52 1.65
C GLU A 67 -7.49 -30.75 2.91
N ASP A 68 -7.70 -31.45 4.03
CA ASP A 68 -8.07 -30.82 5.30
C ASP A 68 -6.91 -30.00 5.89
N VAL A 69 -5.68 -30.49 5.72
CA VAL A 69 -4.47 -29.75 6.12
C VAL A 69 -4.35 -28.49 5.28
N GLU A 70 -4.55 -28.57 3.97
CA GLU A 70 -4.49 -27.42 3.08
C GLU A 70 -5.55 -26.37 3.44
N ALA A 71 -6.78 -26.79 3.72
CA ALA A 71 -7.86 -25.90 4.15
C ALA A 71 -7.52 -25.18 5.46
N ALA A 72 -6.98 -25.90 6.46
CA ALA A 72 -6.56 -25.32 7.74
C ALA A 72 -5.42 -24.31 7.58
N VAL A 73 -4.43 -24.63 6.73
CA VAL A 73 -3.32 -23.73 6.42
C VAL A 73 -3.81 -22.46 5.73
N ARG A 74 -4.66 -22.59 4.69
CA ARG A 74 -5.24 -21.45 3.97
C ARG A 74 -6.07 -20.57 4.91
N PHE A 75 -6.87 -21.16 5.78
CA PHE A 75 -7.63 -20.44 6.80
C PHE A 75 -6.71 -19.67 7.76
N TRP A 76 -5.65 -20.31 8.26
CA TRP A 76 -4.72 -19.68 9.18
C TRP A 76 -3.99 -18.49 8.57
N PHE A 77 -3.61 -18.58 7.29
CA PHE A 77 -3.03 -17.47 6.53
C PHE A 77 -4.05 -16.35 6.27
N GLY A 78 -5.29 -16.70 5.95
CA GLY A 78 -6.38 -15.73 5.73
C GLY A 78 -6.72 -14.88 6.96
N GLN A 79 -6.35 -15.33 8.16
CA GLN A 79 -6.52 -14.58 9.41
C GLN A 79 -5.34 -13.66 9.77
N LYS A 80 -4.24 -13.65 9.00
CA LYS A 80 -3.07 -12.82 9.31
C LYS A 80 -3.12 -11.52 8.53
N TYR A 81 -3.05 -10.40 9.26
CA TYR A 81 -2.92 -9.06 8.70
C TYR A 81 -1.46 -8.77 8.31
N VAL A 82 -1.26 -7.76 7.47
CA VAL A 82 0.06 -7.36 6.94
C VAL A 82 1.09 -7.16 8.07
N ASP A 83 0.65 -6.64 9.22
CA ASP A 83 1.50 -6.39 10.39
C ASP A 83 2.22 -7.65 10.88
N PHE A 84 1.55 -8.81 10.85
CA PHE A 84 2.15 -10.09 11.26
C PHE A 84 3.39 -10.44 10.43
N PHE A 85 3.34 -10.23 9.12
CA PHE A 85 4.48 -10.48 8.25
C PHE A 85 5.57 -9.42 8.44
N THR A 86 5.20 -8.17 8.70
CA THR A 86 6.18 -7.10 8.98
C THR A 86 6.92 -7.32 10.29
N ASP A 87 6.25 -7.85 11.32
CA ASP A 87 6.86 -8.18 12.61
C ASP A 87 7.88 -9.32 12.47
N GLY A 88 7.54 -10.36 11.71
CA GLY A 88 8.49 -11.43 11.39
C GLY A 88 9.73 -10.92 10.67
N MET A 89 9.57 -9.98 9.73
CA MET A 89 10.70 -9.35 9.04
C MET A 89 11.53 -8.43 9.96
N ARG A 90 10.88 -7.69 10.88
CA ARG A 90 11.58 -6.86 11.87
C ARG A 90 12.44 -7.70 12.81
N GLN A 91 11.93 -8.84 13.29
CA GLN A 91 12.69 -9.73 14.18
C GLN A 91 13.98 -10.26 13.54
N LEU A 92 13.94 -10.59 12.25
CA LEU A 92 15.14 -10.96 11.51
C LEU A 92 16.11 -9.80 11.35
N PHE A 93 15.61 -8.62 11.02
CA PHE A 93 16.46 -7.45 10.88
C PHE A 93 17.23 -7.19 12.19
N PHE A 94 16.55 -7.30 13.33
CA PHE A 94 17.18 -7.23 14.64
C PHE A 94 18.19 -8.35 14.89
N GLN A 95 17.87 -9.61 14.56
CA GLN A 95 18.81 -10.73 14.76
C GLN A 95 20.04 -10.63 13.87
N VAL A 96 19.88 -10.24 12.60
CA VAL A 96 20.99 -10.04 11.65
C VAL A 96 21.83 -8.84 12.05
N LEU A 97 21.19 -7.75 12.50
CA LEU A 97 21.90 -6.58 13.02
C LEU A 97 22.69 -6.93 14.28
N GLU A 98 22.09 -7.66 15.23
CA GLU A 98 22.78 -8.12 16.43
C GLU A 98 23.90 -9.13 16.14
N SER A 99 23.73 -10.04 15.18
CA SER A 99 24.78 -10.98 14.81
C SER A 99 25.97 -10.25 14.19
N ASN A 100 25.70 -9.27 13.32
CA ASN A 100 26.75 -8.45 12.71
C ASN A 100 27.46 -7.56 13.75
N ILE A 101 26.74 -6.99 14.72
CA ILE A 101 27.34 -6.21 15.80
C ILE A 101 28.13 -7.10 16.77
N ARG A 102 27.69 -8.35 17.03
CA ARG A 102 28.45 -9.32 17.85
C ARG A 102 29.73 -9.77 17.17
N ASP A 103 29.72 -10.00 15.87
CA ASP A 103 30.93 -10.33 15.10
C ASP A 103 31.93 -9.17 15.14
N VAL A 104 31.47 -7.92 14.94
CA VAL A 104 32.34 -6.73 15.07
C VAL A 104 32.85 -6.53 16.50
N ARG A 105 32.05 -6.87 17.53
CA ARG A 105 32.46 -6.75 18.94
C ARG A 105 33.45 -7.84 19.38
N HIS A 106 33.39 -9.05 18.82
CA HIS A 106 34.35 -10.10 19.11
C HIS A 106 35.68 -9.89 18.38
N GLU A 107 35.66 -9.31 17.18
CA GLU A 107 36.88 -8.95 16.45
C GLU A 107 37.65 -7.78 17.13
N MET A 108 36.96 -6.94 17.92
CA MET A 108 37.55 -5.85 18.71
C MET A 108 38.12 -6.25 20.10
N ARG A 109 38.20 -7.53 20.45
CA ARG A 109 38.93 -8.00 21.64
C ARG A 109 39.95 -9.08 21.24
N PRO A 110 41.17 -8.66 20.83
CA PRO A 110 42.21 -8.53 21.84
C PRO A 110 43.25 -7.44 21.49
N LEU A 111 43.07 -6.18 21.91
CA LEU A 111 44.12 -5.16 21.78
C LEU A 111 44.00 -4.05 22.84
N TYR A 112 43.69 -4.41 24.10
CA TYR A 112 43.72 -3.48 25.23
C TYR A 112 44.68 -3.94 26.34
N THR A 113 45.86 -4.45 25.96
CA THR A 113 47.00 -4.57 26.89
C THR A 113 48.33 -4.43 26.12
N SER A 114 48.62 -3.26 25.57
CA SER A 114 50.03 -2.84 25.36
C SER A 114 50.11 -1.35 25.03
N ASN A 115 50.43 -0.61 26.08
CA ASN A 115 51.19 0.64 26.16
C ASN A 115 50.88 1.87 25.28
N PRO A 116 51.05 3.06 25.88
CA PRO A 116 50.54 4.32 25.36
C PRO A 116 51.61 5.06 24.53
N LEU A 117 51.16 6.09 23.83
CA LEU A 117 51.94 7.14 23.16
C LEU A 117 52.34 6.91 21.69
N SER A 118 51.65 7.70 20.87
CA SER A 118 52.19 8.48 19.75
C SER A 118 52.70 7.72 18.53
N ARG A 119 51.77 7.34 17.65
CA ARG A 119 51.98 7.50 16.21
C ARG A 119 50.65 7.76 15.48
N MET A 120 50.52 8.99 14.97
CA MET A 120 49.46 9.56 14.11
C MET A 120 48.03 9.63 14.67
N ARG A 121 47.72 10.75 15.33
CA ARG A 121 46.50 11.02 16.10
C ARG A 121 45.45 11.91 15.40
N HIS A 122 45.42 11.97 14.05
CA HIS A 122 44.48 12.82 13.30
C HIS A 122 43.57 12.11 12.30
N THR A 123 43.73 10.81 12.06
CA THR A 123 42.84 10.06 11.16
C THR A 123 41.51 9.60 11.79
N PRO A 124 41.38 9.17 13.06
CA PRO A 124 40.09 8.70 13.57
C PRO A 124 39.10 9.86 13.81
N VAL A 125 39.58 11.03 14.24
CA VAL A 125 38.71 12.20 14.48
C VAL A 125 38.13 12.73 13.17
N LEU A 126 38.93 12.79 12.10
CA LEU A 126 38.47 13.26 10.79
C LEU A 126 37.46 12.29 10.17
N VAL A 127 37.67 10.97 10.35
CA VAL A 127 36.70 9.95 9.93
C VAL A 127 35.38 10.08 10.70
N VAL A 128 35.44 10.26 12.02
CA VAL A 128 34.23 10.45 12.84
C VAL A 128 33.48 11.72 12.43
N VAL A 129 34.20 12.85 12.23
CA VAL A 129 33.61 14.10 11.77
C VAL A 129 32.94 13.92 10.40
N LEU A 130 33.62 13.26 9.46
CA LEU A 130 33.07 12.98 8.13
C LEU A 130 31.81 12.12 8.22
N LEU A 131 31.79 11.12 9.10
CA LEU A 131 30.65 10.23 9.30
C LEU A 131 29.47 10.99 9.93
N VAL A 132 29.72 11.85 10.92
CA VAL A 132 28.70 12.72 11.50
C VAL A 132 28.14 13.67 10.45
N VAL A 133 29.00 14.33 9.66
CA VAL A 133 28.57 15.21 8.56
C VAL A 133 27.73 14.43 7.55
N LEU A 134 28.16 13.23 7.15
CA LEU A 134 27.41 12.37 6.25
C LEU A 134 26.02 12.04 6.81
N VAL A 135 25.94 11.64 8.09
CA VAL A 135 24.66 11.35 8.75
C VAL A 135 23.77 12.59 8.78
N VAL A 136 24.32 13.76 9.13
CA VAL A 136 23.57 15.02 9.14
C VAL A 136 23.05 15.35 7.74
N VAL A 137 23.88 15.22 6.71
CA VAL A 137 23.46 15.45 5.31
C VAL A 137 22.36 14.48 4.91
N VAL A 138 22.49 13.20 5.22
CA VAL A 138 21.45 12.19 4.93
C VAL A 138 20.15 12.54 5.64
N VAL A 139 20.20 12.92 6.93
CA VAL A 139 19.02 13.34 7.69
C VAL A 139 18.37 14.57 7.06
N VAL A 140 19.16 15.59 6.69
CA VAL A 140 18.64 16.79 6.02
C VAL A 140 17.98 16.43 4.69
N VAL A 141 18.61 15.59 3.87
CA VAL A 141 18.04 15.13 2.60
C VAL A 141 16.73 14.39 2.83
N VAL A 142 16.68 13.48 3.80
CA VAL A 142 15.44 12.76 4.15
C VAL A 142 14.35 13.72 4.58
N VAL A 143 14.66 14.69 5.45
CA VAL A 143 13.69 15.71 5.90
C VAL A 143 13.18 16.52 4.70
N VAL A 144 14.06 16.96 3.80
CA VAL A 144 13.66 17.70 2.59
C VAL A 144 12.75 16.85 1.72
N VAL A 145 13.09 15.58 1.47
CA VAL A 145 12.26 14.66 0.69
C VAL A 145 10.88 14.50 1.33
N VAL A 146 10.81 14.29 2.65
CA VAL A 146 9.55 14.16 3.39
C VAL A 146 8.72 15.44 3.25
N VAL A 147 9.32 16.62 3.42
CA VAL A 147 8.63 17.90 3.25
C VAL A 147 8.09 18.04 1.83
N VAL A 148 8.88 17.72 0.81
CA VAL A 148 8.43 17.76 -0.59
C VAL A 148 7.26 16.81 -0.82
N VAL A 149 7.32 15.59 -0.31
CA VAL A 149 6.22 14.62 -0.42
C VAL A 149 4.94 15.16 0.22
N ILE A 150 5.03 15.70 1.44
CA ILE A 150 3.88 16.30 2.14
C ILE A 150 3.30 17.46 1.33
N VAL A 151 4.15 18.35 0.79
CA VAL A 151 3.69 19.48 -0.03
C VAL A 151 2.97 18.98 -1.28
N VAL A 152 3.52 17.98 -1.98
CA VAL A 152 2.88 17.39 -3.15
C VAL A 152 1.53 16.78 -2.79
N GLU A 153 1.45 16.02 -1.71
CA GLU A 153 0.21 15.42 -1.23
C GLU A 153 -0.85 16.48 -0.91
N VAL A 154 -0.47 17.54 -0.20
CA VAL A 154 -1.36 18.68 0.10
C VAL A 154 -1.86 19.33 -1.20
N VAL A 155 -0.98 19.58 -2.17
CA VAL A 155 -1.38 20.14 -3.47
C VAL A 155 -2.37 19.23 -4.18
N VAL A 156 -2.13 17.92 -4.21
CA VAL A 156 -3.06 16.94 -4.81
C VAL A 156 -4.41 16.99 -4.13
N VAL A 157 -4.46 17.00 -2.80
CA VAL A 157 -5.71 17.09 -2.03
C VAL A 157 -6.46 18.38 -2.36
N VAL A 158 -5.77 19.52 -2.40
CA VAL A 158 -6.38 20.82 -2.76
C VAL A 158 -6.97 20.76 -4.17
N VAL A 159 -6.24 20.23 -5.14
CA VAL A 159 -6.73 20.08 -6.53
C VAL A 159 -7.99 19.22 -6.55
N VAL A 160 -7.97 18.05 -5.89
CA VAL A 160 -9.14 17.16 -5.82
C VAL A 160 -10.34 17.87 -5.21
N VAL A 161 -10.16 18.59 -4.10
CA VAL A 161 -11.24 19.37 -3.46
C VAL A 161 -11.81 20.41 -4.42
N VAL A 162 -10.96 21.16 -5.13
CA VAL A 162 -11.40 22.15 -6.12
C VAL A 162 -12.19 21.48 -7.25
N VAL A 163 -11.72 20.36 -7.79
CA VAL A 163 -12.45 19.61 -8.84
C VAL A 163 -13.82 19.17 -8.33
N VAL A 164 -13.90 18.59 -7.13
CA VAL A 164 -15.17 18.16 -6.53
C VAL A 164 -16.12 19.35 -6.36
N LEU A 165 -15.63 20.48 -5.86
CA LEU A 165 -16.44 21.69 -5.72
C LEU A 165 -16.98 22.18 -7.07
N VAL A 166 -16.15 22.22 -8.12
CA VAL A 166 -16.59 22.59 -9.46
C VAL A 166 -17.68 21.65 -9.97
N VAL A 167 -17.50 20.33 -9.81
CA VAL A 167 -18.51 19.33 -10.21
C VAL A 167 -19.83 19.55 -9.47
N VAL A 168 -19.77 19.78 -8.14
CA VAL A 168 -20.97 20.05 -7.33
C VAL A 168 -21.69 21.32 -7.82
N VAL A 169 -20.95 22.41 -8.08
CA VAL A 169 -21.53 23.66 -8.59
C VAL A 169 -22.20 23.43 -9.94
N VAL A 170 -21.55 22.72 -10.86
CA VAL A 170 -22.12 22.38 -12.18
C VAL A 170 -23.41 21.57 -12.02
N LEU A 171 -23.41 20.55 -11.16
CA LEU A 171 -24.60 19.74 -10.88
C LEU A 171 -25.75 20.59 -10.33
N VAL A 172 -25.48 21.48 -9.38
CA VAL A 172 -26.50 22.40 -8.84
C VAL A 172 -27.07 23.29 -9.94
N VAL A 173 -26.22 23.88 -10.78
CA VAL A 173 -26.66 24.71 -11.91
C VAL A 173 -27.54 23.91 -12.87
N VAL A 174 -27.16 22.68 -13.22
CA VAL A 174 -27.97 21.79 -14.08
C VAL A 174 -29.33 21.51 -13.45
N VAL A 175 -29.37 21.17 -12.15
CA VAL A 175 -30.64 20.94 -11.43
C VAL A 175 -31.52 22.19 -11.45
N VAL A 176 -30.95 23.36 -11.18
CA VAL A 176 -31.71 24.63 -11.24
C VAL A 176 -32.28 24.86 -12.63
N ILE A 177 -31.49 24.66 -13.70
CA ILE A 177 -31.97 24.79 -15.08
C ILE A 177 -33.13 23.82 -15.34
N VAL A 178 -33.01 22.55 -14.96
CA VAL A 178 -34.06 21.54 -15.13
C VAL A 178 -35.34 21.96 -14.41
N VAL A 179 -35.24 22.44 -13.17
CA VAL A 179 -36.39 22.92 -12.40
C VAL A 179 -37.05 24.12 -13.08
N VAL A 180 -36.26 25.10 -13.54
CA VAL A 180 -36.79 26.27 -14.26
C VAL A 180 -37.52 25.85 -15.54
N VAL A 181 -36.93 24.96 -16.33
CA VAL A 181 -37.57 24.43 -17.55
C VAL A 181 -38.87 23.72 -17.21
N LEU A 182 -38.88 22.88 -16.17
CA LEU A 182 -40.09 22.19 -15.72
C LEU A 182 -41.19 23.18 -15.33
N VAL A 183 -40.85 24.21 -14.56
CA VAL A 183 -41.80 25.27 -14.16
C VAL A 183 -42.35 25.98 -15.38
N VAL A 184 -41.51 26.35 -16.35
CA VAL A 184 -41.95 26.99 -17.60
C VAL A 184 -42.91 26.09 -18.36
N VAL A 185 -42.60 24.81 -18.51
CA VAL A 185 -43.47 23.83 -19.17
C VAL A 185 -44.83 23.75 -18.47
N VAL A 186 -44.85 23.65 -17.14
CA VAL A 186 -46.09 23.63 -16.36
C VAL A 186 -46.91 24.90 -16.59
N VAL A 187 -46.27 26.08 -16.55
CA VAL A 187 -46.96 27.35 -16.81
C VAL A 187 -47.57 27.39 -18.20
N VAL A 188 -46.82 26.97 -19.23
CA VAL A 188 -47.31 26.92 -20.61
C VAL A 188 -48.51 25.99 -20.72
N VAL A 189 -48.45 24.79 -20.12
CA VAL A 189 -49.57 23.84 -20.11
C VAL A 189 -50.79 24.45 -19.45
N VAL A 190 -50.64 25.10 -18.29
CA VAL A 190 -51.74 25.76 -17.59
C VAL A 190 -52.35 26.86 -18.47
N VAL A 191 -51.54 27.70 -19.11
CA VAL A 191 -52.03 28.76 -20.01
C VAL A 191 -52.82 28.15 -21.18
N VAL A 192 -52.30 27.09 -21.81
CA VAL A 192 -53.01 26.40 -22.91
C VAL A 192 -54.36 25.87 -22.43
N VAL A 193 -54.40 25.20 -21.27
CA VAL A 193 -55.65 24.69 -20.69
C VAL A 193 -56.65 25.83 -20.45
N VAL A 194 -56.21 26.94 -19.86
CA VAL A 194 -57.06 28.11 -19.61
C VAL A 194 -57.61 28.67 -20.93
N VAL A 195 -56.78 28.82 -21.95
CA VAL A 195 -57.21 29.30 -23.27
C VAL A 195 -58.26 28.36 -23.88
N VAL A 196 -58.03 27.05 -23.83
CA VAL A 196 -58.99 26.05 -24.33
C VAL A 196 -60.32 26.16 -23.59
N VAL A 197 -60.30 26.26 -22.26
CA VAL A 197 -61.52 26.43 -21.45
C VAL A 197 -62.26 27.69 -21.85
N VAL A 198 -61.57 28.82 -21.99
CA VAL A 198 -62.18 30.09 -22.41
C VAL A 198 -62.82 29.96 -23.79
N VAL A 199 -62.12 29.36 -24.77
CA VAL A 199 -62.66 29.14 -26.12
C VAL A 199 -63.92 28.28 -26.07
N VAL A 200 -63.91 27.17 -25.31
CA VAL A 200 -65.08 26.30 -25.15
C VAL A 200 -66.26 27.07 -24.56
N VAL A 201 -66.03 27.86 -23.49
CA VAL A 201 -67.08 28.68 -22.87
C VAL A 201 -67.66 29.68 -23.87
N VAL A 202 -66.82 30.38 -24.62
CA VAL A 202 -67.27 31.34 -25.64
C VAL A 202 -68.12 30.64 -26.70
N VAL A 203 -67.68 29.49 -27.22
CA VAL A 203 -68.43 28.72 -28.21
C VAL A 203 -69.80 28.31 -27.66
N VAL A 204 -69.85 27.78 -26.43
CA VAL A 204 -71.12 27.39 -25.79
C VAL A 204 -72.05 28.59 -25.64
N VAL A 205 -71.56 29.74 -25.17
CA VAL A 205 -72.36 30.96 -25.02
C VAL A 205 -72.90 31.42 -26.37
N VAL A 206 -72.06 31.43 -27.42
CA VAL A 206 -72.50 31.81 -28.78
C VAL A 206 -73.59 30.88 -29.27
N VAL A 207 -73.43 29.56 -29.14
CA VAL A 207 -74.44 28.57 -29.55
C VAL A 207 -75.77 28.81 -28.84
N VAL A 208 -75.74 28.96 -27.50
CA VAL A 208 -76.95 29.21 -26.69
C VAL A 208 -77.65 30.51 -27.10
N VAL A 209 -76.89 31.58 -27.34
CA VAL A 209 -77.44 32.87 -27.79
C VAL A 209 -78.06 32.76 -29.17
N VAL A 210 -77.40 32.10 -30.11
CA VAL A 210 -77.91 31.89 -31.47
C VAL A 210 -79.19 31.07 -31.46
N GLU A 211 -79.25 30.00 -30.67
CA GLU A 211 -80.46 29.17 -30.51
C GLU A 211 -81.61 29.97 -29.90
N SER A 212 -81.33 30.77 -28.86
CA SER A 212 -82.32 31.65 -28.22
C SER A 212 -82.88 32.70 -29.20
N VAL A 213 -82.03 33.32 -30.02
CA VAL A 213 -82.45 34.29 -31.04
C VAL A 213 -83.29 33.63 -32.13
N ALA A 214 -82.91 32.41 -32.55
CA ALA A 214 -83.66 31.65 -33.56
C ALA A 214 -85.06 31.24 -33.05
N GLU A 215 -85.22 30.93 -31.77
CA GLU A 215 -86.54 30.70 -31.16
C GLU A 215 -87.40 31.97 -31.16
N VAL A 216 -86.84 33.12 -30.78
CA VAL A 216 -87.57 34.40 -30.78
C VAL A 216 -88.04 34.80 -32.17
N GLU A 217 -87.20 34.65 -33.21
CA GLU A 217 -87.57 34.99 -34.59
C GLU A 217 -88.74 34.14 -35.12
N LYS A 218 -88.82 32.85 -34.73
CA LYS A 218 -89.94 31.97 -35.08
C LYS A 218 -91.26 32.36 -34.41
N VAL A 219 -91.23 32.99 -33.23
CA VAL A 219 -92.42 33.43 -32.51
C VAL A 219 -92.95 34.75 -33.05
N VAL A 220 -92.07 35.61 -33.56
CA VAL A 220 -92.41 36.94 -34.09
C VAL A 220 -92.99 36.88 -35.52
N ARG A 221 -92.73 35.82 -36.27
CA ARG A 221 -93.18 35.64 -37.67
C ARG A 221 -94.42 34.76 -37.76
#